data_AF-A0A8T4AMF2-F1
#
_entry.id   AF-A0A8T4AMF2-F1
#
_cell.length_a   1.000
_cell.length_b   1.000
_cell.length_c   1.000
_cell.angle_alpha   90.00
_cell.angle_beta   90.00
_cell.angle_gamma   90.00
#
_symmetry.space_group_name_H-M   'P 1'
#
loop_
_entity.id
_entity.type
_entity.pdbx_description
1 polymer ?
#
loop_
_entity_poly.entity_id
_entity_poly.type
_entity_poly.pdbx_seq_one_letter_code
_entity_poly.pdbx_strand_id
1 'polypeptide(L)'
;MSTDSIPPTNNTHKLSKKAQACLAQAVEVPGAPLYHMGNIAVFNSKASLDLLQDTINYLTCKAKIKMKFSEDEKEFLIELYESLWWGGYAKGMPEAAKLASHYIKGKGKSASMGPQPYQQSVVVNDTIQAMKLYIKELAGRQEYFFNLKTNDPKFRQSPHFKPLMLINGSRNIDTQGYVESVGRIFAEQFNQRLQKADHRFYLEASTQKFTKESFHTFWSVNNRYDFEPFAKGDKITNLPLSNSKTLLLPDGLSEYMDSGLDLAKPFNYQAEWTEIWK
;
A
#
# COMPACT_ATOMS: atom_id res chain seq x y z
N MET A 1 33.55 -19.08 -43.38
CA MET A 1 33.11 -18.76 -42.02
C MET A 1 31.60 -18.91 -41.98
N SER A 2 31.11 -20.07 -41.51
CA SER A 2 29.68 -20.36 -41.40
C SER A 2 29.18 -19.78 -40.08
N THR A 3 28.24 -18.84 -40.14
CA THR A 3 27.47 -18.43 -38.96
C THR A 3 26.36 -19.45 -38.77
N ASP A 4 26.65 -20.51 -38.02
CA ASP A 4 25.64 -21.50 -37.65
C ASP A 4 24.65 -20.83 -36.69
N SER A 5 23.53 -20.37 -37.25
CA SER A 5 22.37 -19.92 -36.49
C SER A 5 21.74 -21.12 -35.80
N ILE A 6 21.94 -21.22 -34.48
CA ILE A 6 21.30 -22.22 -33.62
C ILE A 6 19.77 -22.07 -33.76
N PRO A 7 19.03 -23.13 -34.13
CA PRO A 7 17.59 -23.04 -34.28
C PRO A 7 16.92 -22.70 -32.94
N PRO A 8 15.96 -21.76 -32.92
CA PRO A 8 15.28 -21.38 -31.69
C PRO A 8 14.56 -22.58 -31.07
N THR A 9 14.80 -22.81 -29.77
CA THR A 9 14.12 -23.85 -29.00
C THR A 9 12.61 -23.60 -28.92
N ASN A 10 11.80 -24.62 -28.59
CA ASN A 10 10.35 -24.47 -28.37
C ASN A 10 9.98 -23.34 -27.37
N ASN A 11 10.86 -23.06 -26.39
CA ASN A 11 10.68 -21.95 -25.45
C ASN A 11 10.89 -20.58 -26.12
N THR A 12 11.85 -20.48 -27.04
CA THR A 12 12.14 -19.24 -27.79
C THR A 12 10.98 -18.89 -28.74
N HIS A 13 10.39 -19.88 -29.41
CA HIS A 13 9.19 -19.68 -30.24
C HIS A 13 7.97 -19.23 -29.42
N LYS A 14 7.76 -19.83 -28.25
CA LYS A 14 6.65 -19.46 -27.34
C LYS A 14 6.81 -18.03 -26.80
N LEU A 15 8.04 -17.62 -26.48
CA LEU A 15 8.34 -16.25 -26.04
C LEU A 15 8.15 -15.25 -27.18
N SER A 16 8.63 -15.56 -28.38
CA SER A 16 8.44 -14.72 -29.58
C SER A 16 6.97 -14.48 -29.89
N LYS A 17 6.12 -15.52 -29.81
CA LYS A 17 4.67 -15.38 -30.04
C LYS A 17 3.99 -14.51 -28.98
N LYS A 18 4.39 -14.63 -27.71
CA LYS A 18 3.89 -13.75 -26.64
C LYS A 18 4.34 -12.30 -26.82
N ALA A 19 5.59 -12.08 -27.21
CA ALA A 19 6.11 -10.75 -27.50
C ALA A 19 5.37 -10.08 -28.66
N GLN A 20 5.12 -10.81 -29.75
CA GLN A 20 4.31 -10.33 -30.87
C GLN A 20 2.87 -9.98 -30.44
N ALA A 21 2.26 -10.80 -29.58
CA ALA A 21 0.93 -10.53 -29.05
C ALA A 21 0.89 -9.29 -28.14
N CYS A 22 1.95 -9.01 -27.37
CA CYS A 22 2.05 -7.75 -26.62
C CYS A 22 2.27 -6.56 -27.56
N LEU A 23 3.15 -6.67 -28.56
CA LEU A 23 3.41 -5.60 -29.53
C LEU A 23 2.19 -5.25 -30.39
N ALA A 24 1.30 -6.22 -30.64
CA ALA A 24 0.03 -5.97 -31.31
C ALA A 24 -0.94 -5.11 -30.47
N GLN A 25 -0.69 -4.97 -29.16
CA GLN A 25 -1.42 -4.07 -28.26
C GLN A 25 -0.71 -2.73 -28.07
N ALA A 26 0.35 -2.46 -28.85
CA ALA A 26 1.07 -1.19 -28.75
C ALA A 26 0.10 -0.03 -29.02
N VAL A 27 0.11 0.93 -28.11
CA VAL A 27 -0.62 2.18 -28.20
C VAL A 27 0.35 3.34 -28.08
N GLU A 28 -0.05 4.50 -28.61
CA GLU A 28 0.68 5.74 -28.35
C GLU A 28 0.67 5.99 -26.83
N VAL A 29 1.86 6.09 -26.25
CA VAL A 29 2.02 6.36 -24.82
C VAL A 29 1.67 7.84 -24.61
N PRO A 30 0.58 8.16 -23.89
CA PRO A 30 0.20 9.55 -23.69
C PRO A 30 1.23 10.25 -22.79
N GLY A 31 1.61 11.47 -23.14
CA GLY A 31 2.21 12.38 -22.17
C GLY A 31 1.18 12.87 -21.15
N ALA A 32 1.62 13.28 -19.97
CA ALA A 32 0.81 13.91 -18.93
C ALA A 32 -0.45 13.10 -18.52
N PRO A 33 -0.30 11.91 -17.89
CA PRO A 33 -1.41 11.13 -17.34
C PRO A 33 -2.41 11.94 -16.51
N LEU A 34 -1.95 12.95 -15.77
CA LEU A 34 -2.80 13.85 -14.98
C LEU A 34 -3.87 14.55 -15.82
N TYR A 35 -3.53 14.99 -17.03
CA TYR A 35 -4.47 15.65 -17.95
C TYR A 35 -5.61 14.69 -18.33
N HIS A 36 -5.26 13.45 -18.70
CA HIS A 36 -6.24 12.42 -19.04
C HIS A 36 -7.09 12.01 -17.84
N MET A 37 -6.48 11.85 -16.66
CA MET A 37 -7.21 11.60 -15.41
C MET A 37 -8.19 12.73 -15.09
N GLY A 38 -7.79 13.99 -15.29
CA GLY A 38 -8.67 15.16 -15.16
C GLY A 38 -9.84 15.13 -16.13
N ASN A 39 -9.60 14.81 -17.40
CA ASN A 39 -10.66 14.67 -18.40
C ASN A 39 -11.67 13.56 -18.07
N ILE A 40 -11.22 12.47 -17.47
CA ILE A 40 -12.09 11.39 -17.00
C ILE A 40 -12.92 11.87 -15.81
N ALA A 41 -12.29 12.53 -14.83
CA ALA A 41 -12.95 12.97 -13.62
C ALA A 41 -13.99 14.08 -13.86
N VAL A 42 -13.68 15.04 -14.75
CA VAL A 42 -14.52 16.23 -14.98
C VAL A 42 -15.51 16.03 -16.13
N PHE A 43 -15.06 15.41 -17.23
CA PHE A 43 -15.85 15.30 -18.46
C PHE A 43 -16.32 13.87 -18.77
N ASN A 44 -16.06 12.91 -17.87
CA ASN A 44 -16.39 11.48 -18.07
C ASN A 44 -15.83 10.93 -19.39
N SER A 45 -14.65 11.41 -19.80
CA SER A 45 -14.05 11.10 -21.11
C SER A 45 -13.71 9.62 -21.24
N LYS A 46 -14.48 8.89 -22.05
CA LYS A 46 -14.17 7.49 -22.40
C LYS A 46 -12.84 7.37 -23.14
N ALA A 47 -12.57 8.27 -24.08
CA ALA A 47 -11.34 8.24 -24.88
C ALA A 47 -10.09 8.35 -24.00
N SER A 48 -10.10 9.25 -23.00
CA SER A 48 -8.98 9.36 -22.06
C SER A 48 -8.83 8.13 -21.16
N LEU A 49 -9.94 7.53 -20.73
CA LEU A 49 -9.89 6.30 -19.94
C LEU A 49 -9.33 5.13 -20.76
N ASP A 50 -9.84 4.92 -21.97
CA ASP A 50 -9.41 3.85 -22.86
C ASP A 50 -7.90 4.02 -23.14
N LEU A 51 -7.44 5.23 -23.47
CA LEU A 51 -6.02 5.51 -23.74
C LEU A 51 -5.11 5.18 -22.54
N LEU A 52 -5.47 5.63 -21.33
CA LEU A 52 -4.69 5.31 -20.11
C LEU A 52 -4.72 3.81 -19.81
N GLN A 53 -5.90 3.17 -19.90
CA GLN A 53 -6.05 1.77 -19.58
C GLN A 53 -5.33 0.88 -20.57
N ASP A 54 -5.40 1.17 -21.87
CA ASP A 54 -4.70 0.44 -22.92
C ASP A 54 -3.19 0.58 -22.77
N THR A 55 -2.70 1.77 -22.41
CA THR A 55 -1.29 1.98 -22.09
C THR A 55 -0.86 1.11 -20.91
N ILE A 56 -1.59 1.13 -19.80
CA ILE A 56 -1.31 0.29 -18.62
C ILE A 56 -1.34 -1.20 -18.99
N ASN A 57 -2.31 -1.64 -19.80
CA ASN A 57 -2.45 -3.03 -20.23
C ASN A 57 -1.25 -3.46 -21.09
N TYR A 58 -0.84 -2.62 -22.04
CA TYR A 58 0.34 -2.85 -22.89
C TYR A 58 1.62 -2.96 -22.06
N LEU A 59 1.86 -2.02 -21.14
CA LEU A 59 3.03 -2.04 -20.25
C LEU A 59 3.01 -3.24 -19.30
N THR A 60 1.83 -3.62 -18.79
CA THR A 60 1.64 -4.85 -18.01
C THR A 60 2.02 -6.08 -18.82
N CYS A 61 1.60 -6.16 -20.09
CA CYS A 61 1.97 -7.25 -21.00
C CYS A 61 3.49 -7.32 -21.13
N LYS A 62 4.15 -6.19 -21.41
CA LYS A 62 5.62 -6.10 -21.52
C LYS A 62 6.33 -6.56 -20.25
N ALA A 63 5.89 -6.09 -19.08
CA ALA A 63 6.48 -6.45 -17.79
C ALA A 63 6.39 -7.96 -17.53
N LYS A 64 5.22 -8.57 -17.75
CA LYS A 64 5.00 -10.02 -17.54
C LYS A 64 5.92 -10.92 -18.37
N ILE A 65 6.35 -10.45 -19.54
CA ILE A 65 7.29 -11.18 -20.40
C ILE A 65 8.68 -10.54 -20.48
N LYS A 66 8.98 -9.59 -19.59
CA LYS A 66 10.28 -8.93 -19.44
C LYS A 66 10.80 -8.28 -20.72
N MET A 67 9.91 -7.66 -21.50
CA MET A 67 10.30 -6.85 -22.65
C MET A 67 10.96 -5.54 -22.20
N LYS A 68 11.82 -4.98 -23.05
CA LYS A 68 12.48 -3.69 -22.80
C LYS A 68 11.48 -2.54 -22.88
N PHE A 69 11.55 -1.63 -21.92
CA PHE A 69 10.76 -0.40 -21.90
C PHE A 69 11.53 0.74 -22.60
N SER A 70 10.83 1.60 -23.34
CA SER A 70 11.38 2.86 -23.84
C SER A 70 11.45 3.91 -22.72
N GLU A 71 12.10 5.04 -22.97
CA GLU A 71 12.14 6.13 -21.99
C GLU A 71 10.75 6.77 -21.80
N ASP A 72 9.99 7.00 -22.88
CA ASP A 72 8.63 7.55 -22.78
C ASP A 72 7.69 6.63 -21.96
N GLU A 73 7.83 5.31 -22.09
CA GLU A 73 7.05 4.36 -21.30
C GLU A 73 7.41 4.39 -19.81
N LYS A 74 8.70 4.60 -19.49
CA LYS A 74 9.16 4.76 -18.10
C LYS A 74 8.69 6.09 -17.53
N GLU A 75 8.78 7.17 -18.31
CA GLU A 75 8.32 8.50 -17.93
C GLU A 75 6.81 8.49 -17.66
N PHE A 76 6.01 7.86 -18.53
CA PHE A 76 4.59 7.65 -18.28
C PHE A 76 4.29 7.00 -16.93
N LEU A 77 5.04 5.95 -16.55
CA LEU A 77 4.86 5.27 -15.26
C LEU A 77 5.23 6.18 -14.08
N ILE A 78 6.29 6.97 -14.21
CA ILE A 78 6.67 7.98 -13.22
C ILE A 78 5.56 9.02 -13.08
N GLU A 79 5.14 9.64 -14.19
CA GLU A 79 4.11 10.68 -14.21
C GLU A 79 2.74 10.17 -13.72
N LEU A 80 2.43 8.89 -13.92
CA LEU A 80 1.22 8.27 -13.36
C LEU A 80 1.23 8.33 -11.83
N TYR A 81 2.36 7.99 -11.19
CA TYR A 81 2.52 8.10 -9.73
C TYR A 81 2.58 9.55 -9.26
N GLU A 82 3.17 10.45 -10.04
CA GLU A 82 3.11 11.89 -9.75
C GLU A 82 1.67 12.42 -9.82
N SER A 83 0.86 11.90 -10.72
CA SER A 83 -0.57 12.24 -10.83
C SER A 83 -1.34 11.78 -9.58
N LEU A 84 -1.04 10.57 -9.06
CA LEU A 84 -1.59 10.08 -7.79
C LEU A 84 -1.16 10.97 -6.61
N TRP A 85 0.10 11.39 -6.61
CA TRP A 85 0.64 12.29 -5.60
C TRP A 85 -0.09 13.65 -5.57
N TRP A 86 -0.18 14.32 -6.72
CA TRP A 86 -0.90 15.60 -6.85
C TRP A 86 -2.38 15.45 -6.49
N GLY A 87 -3.03 14.38 -6.97
CA GLY A 87 -4.41 14.08 -6.65
C GLY A 87 -4.64 13.90 -5.14
N GLY A 88 -3.73 13.20 -4.46
CA GLY A 88 -3.79 13.03 -3.01
C GLY A 88 -3.75 14.36 -2.26
N TYR A 89 -2.87 15.29 -2.64
CA TYR A 89 -2.84 16.63 -2.03
C TYR A 89 -4.13 17.41 -2.30
N ALA A 90 -4.59 17.45 -3.55
CA ALA A 90 -5.81 18.17 -3.93
C ALA A 90 -7.06 17.64 -3.20
N LYS A 91 -7.07 16.36 -2.83
CA LYS A 91 -8.17 15.72 -2.09
C LYS A 91 -8.00 15.72 -0.56
N GLY A 92 -6.99 16.41 -0.02
CA GLY A 92 -6.75 16.48 1.42
C GLY A 92 -6.27 15.15 2.03
N MET A 93 -5.55 14.35 1.24
CA MET A 93 -4.99 13.05 1.61
C MET A 93 -3.45 13.10 1.57
N PRO A 94 -2.81 13.90 2.45
CA PRO A 94 -1.37 14.13 2.42
C PRO A 94 -0.56 12.86 2.68
N GLU A 95 -1.11 11.87 3.40
CA GLU A 95 -0.45 10.58 3.62
C GLU A 95 -0.33 9.76 2.33
N ALA A 96 -1.44 9.57 1.61
CA ALA A 96 -1.45 8.84 0.35
C ALA A 96 -0.54 9.53 -0.69
N ALA A 97 -0.62 10.86 -0.76
CA ALA A 97 0.25 11.71 -1.55
C ALA A 97 1.73 11.46 -1.24
N LYS A 98 2.10 11.47 0.05
CA LYS A 98 3.47 11.25 0.49
C LYS A 98 3.98 9.85 0.13
N LEU A 99 3.17 8.80 0.33
CA LEU A 99 3.57 7.44 0.00
C LEU A 99 3.81 7.26 -1.50
N ALA A 100 2.90 7.77 -2.35
CA ALA A 100 3.04 7.71 -3.80
C ALA A 100 4.29 8.45 -4.29
N SER A 101 4.52 9.67 -3.79
CA SER A 101 5.72 10.45 -4.11
C SER A 101 7.01 9.75 -3.70
N HIS A 102 7.04 9.23 -2.47
CA HIS A 102 8.22 8.63 -1.87
C HIS A 102 8.56 7.27 -2.50
N TYR A 103 7.59 6.55 -3.05
CA TYR A 103 7.84 5.31 -3.79
C TYR A 103 8.76 5.53 -5.00
N ILE A 104 8.56 6.63 -5.73
CA ILE A 104 9.39 7.01 -6.88
C ILE A 104 10.66 7.76 -6.41
N LYS A 105 10.50 8.78 -5.58
CA LYS A 105 11.57 9.75 -5.27
C LYS A 105 12.43 9.39 -4.06
N GLY A 106 11.93 8.52 -3.19
CA GLY A 106 12.52 8.21 -1.88
C GLY A 106 13.71 7.26 -1.91
N LYS A 107 13.95 6.58 -3.04
CA LYS A 107 15.09 5.66 -3.23
C LYS A 107 15.22 4.61 -2.12
N GLY A 108 14.07 4.13 -1.60
CA GLY A 108 14.02 3.09 -0.58
C GLY A 108 14.32 3.56 0.84
N LYS A 109 14.59 4.86 1.05
CA LYS A 109 14.76 5.42 2.40
C LYS A 109 13.46 5.35 3.18
N SER A 110 13.53 5.23 4.50
CA SER A 110 12.32 5.28 5.33
C SER A 110 11.61 6.64 5.22
N ALA A 111 10.29 6.63 5.33
CA ALA A 111 9.46 7.84 5.34
C ALA A 111 8.76 8.03 6.69
N SER A 112 8.86 9.22 7.27
CA SER A 112 8.02 9.58 8.43
C SER A 112 6.64 10.02 7.99
N MET A 113 5.59 9.63 8.70
CA MET A 113 4.19 9.91 8.41
C MET A 113 3.55 10.63 9.60
N GLY A 114 2.59 11.51 9.32
CA GLY A 114 1.81 12.15 10.38
C GLY A 114 1.01 11.11 11.16
N PRO A 115 0.95 11.19 12.51
CA PRO A 115 0.24 10.21 13.32
C PRO A 115 -1.28 10.42 13.32
N GLN A 116 -1.74 11.61 12.94
CA GLN A 116 -3.14 12.04 13.03
C GLN A 116 -4.17 11.01 12.50
N PRO A 117 -4.05 10.46 11.27
CA PRO A 117 -5.06 9.52 10.78
C PRO A 117 -5.12 8.21 11.57
N TYR A 118 -4.00 7.80 12.19
CA TYR A 118 -3.95 6.66 13.10
C TYR A 118 -4.60 7.01 14.45
N GLN A 119 -4.27 8.17 15.03
CA GLN A 119 -4.84 8.64 16.30
C GLN A 119 -6.36 8.85 16.24
N GLN A 120 -6.89 9.19 15.06
CA GLN A 120 -8.32 9.38 14.83
C GLN A 120 -9.06 8.08 14.51
N SER A 121 -8.36 6.98 14.26
CA SER A 121 -8.98 5.71 13.88
C SER A 121 -9.64 5.03 15.07
N VAL A 122 -10.86 4.52 14.85
CA VAL A 122 -11.65 3.84 15.88
C VAL A 122 -10.97 2.53 16.30
N VAL A 123 -10.56 1.70 15.34
CA VAL A 123 -9.89 0.43 15.68
C VAL A 123 -8.55 0.66 16.36
N VAL A 124 -7.81 1.72 15.99
CA VAL A 124 -6.54 2.04 16.64
C VAL A 124 -6.77 2.43 18.08
N ASN A 125 -7.75 3.28 18.36
CA ASN A 125 -8.09 3.68 19.72
C ASN A 125 -8.57 2.50 20.58
N ASP A 126 -9.45 1.65 20.05
CA ASP A 126 -9.88 0.43 20.74
C ASP A 126 -8.70 -0.50 21.03
N THR A 127 -7.79 -0.65 20.07
CA THR A 127 -6.58 -1.47 20.22
C THR A 127 -5.64 -0.90 21.28
N ILE A 128 -5.45 0.42 21.31
CA ILE A 128 -4.71 1.13 22.35
C ILE A 128 -5.30 0.80 23.72
N GLN A 129 -6.63 0.88 23.88
CA GLN A 129 -7.26 0.58 25.17
C GLN A 129 -7.06 -0.88 25.59
N ALA A 130 -7.20 -1.82 24.67
CA ALA A 130 -6.93 -3.23 24.93
C ALA A 130 -5.47 -3.48 25.34
N MET A 131 -4.51 -2.85 24.64
CA MET A 131 -3.09 -2.94 24.97
C MET A 131 -2.78 -2.33 26.34
N LYS A 132 -3.40 -1.19 26.69
CA LYS A 132 -3.27 -0.58 28.03
C LYS A 132 -3.78 -1.49 29.15
N LEU A 133 -4.92 -2.14 28.95
CA LEU A 133 -5.46 -3.11 29.92
C LEU A 133 -4.50 -4.29 30.11
N TYR A 134 -3.98 -4.83 29.01
CA TYR A 134 -3.00 -5.91 29.07
C TYR A 134 -1.68 -5.49 29.74
N ILE A 135 -1.20 -4.28 29.44
CA ILE A 135 -0.02 -3.68 30.11
C ILE A 135 -0.23 -3.57 31.63
N LYS A 136 -1.42 -3.14 32.07
CA LYS A 136 -1.76 -3.08 33.50
C LYS A 136 -1.73 -4.47 34.15
N GLU A 137 -2.25 -5.47 33.46
CA GLU A 137 -2.24 -6.86 33.92
C GLU A 137 -0.81 -7.38 34.09
N LEU A 138 0.07 -7.17 33.09
CA LEU A 138 1.49 -7.54 33.17
C LEU A 138 2.19 -6.83 34.33
N ALA A 139 1.95 -5.53 34.49
CA ALA A 139 2.51 -4.75 35.59
C ALA A 139 2.06 -5.27 36.97
N GLY A 140 0.79 -5.67 37.11
CA GLY A 140 0.25 -6.27 38.34
C GLY A 140 0.88 -7.62 38.68
N ARG A 141 1.29 -8.38 37.66
CA ARG A 141 2.02 -9.65 37.78
C ARG A 141 3.53 -9.47 37.92
N GLN A 142 4.02 -8.23 37.92
CA GLN A 142 5.46 -7.89 37.89
C GLN A 142 6.20 -8.52 36.69
N GLU A 143 5.49 -8.76 35.59
CA GLU A 143 6.10 -9.22 34.34
C GLU A 143 6.74 -8.04 33.61
N TYR A 144 7.97 -8.21 33.15
CA TYR A 144 8.66 -7.19 32.36
C TYR A 144 8.11 -7.15 30.93
N PHE A 145 7.74 -5.95 30.48
CA PHE A 145 7.42 -5.67 29.08
C PHE A 145 8.11 -4.34 28.71
N PHE A 146 8.90 -4.37 27.65
CA PHE A 146 9.48 -3.16 27.07
C PHE A 146 8.72 -2.74 25.81
N ASN A 147 8.28 -3.73 25.03
CA ASN A 147 7.65 -3.56 23.75
C ASN A 147 6.50 -4.56 23.61
N LEU A 148 5.35 -4.07 23.19
CA LEU A 148 4.15 -4.85 22.92
C LEU A 148 3.66 -4.53 21.51
N LYS A 149 3.51 -5.54 20.68
CA LYS A 149 2.93 -5.41 19.34
C LYS A 149 1.57 -6.09 19.28
N THR A 150 0.70 -5.64 18.38
CA THR A 150 -0.59 -6.30 18.17
C THR A 150 -0.49 -7.74 17.69
N ASN A 151 0.64 -8.14 17.10
CA ASN A 151 0.92 -9.53 16.72
C ASN A 151 1.58 -10.38 17.83
N ASP A 152 1.86 -9.80 19.01
CA ASP A 152 2.43 -10.53 20.14
C ASP A 152 1.54 -11.74 20.52
N PRO A 153 2.07 -12.98 20.51
CA PRO A 153 1.27 -14.16 20.78
C PRO A 153 0.55 -14.15 22.13
N LYS A 154 1.18 -13.61 23.18
CA LYS A 154 0.57 -13.56 24.52
C LYS A 154 -0.56 -12.53 24.56
N PHE A 155 -0.38 -11.37 23.93
CA PHE A 155 -1.45 -10.39 23.82
C PHE A 155 -2.64 -10.93 23.04
N ARG A 156 -2.39 -11.62 21.92
CA ARG A 156 -3.45 -12.23 21.09
C ARG A 156 -4.26 -13.30 21.83
N GLN A 157 -3.66 -13.94 22.82
CA GLN A 157 -4.34 -14.92 23.69
C GLN A 157 -5.05 -14.26 24.88
N SER A 158 -4.82 -12.96 25.13
CA SER A 158 -5.45 -12.23 26.22
C SER A 158 -6.94 -12.02 25.97
N PRO A 159 -7.77 -11.94 27.03
CA PRO A 159 -9.18 -11.60 26.89
C PRO A 159 -9.41 -10.20 26.29
N HIS A 160 -8.41 -9.32 26.35
CA HIS A 160 -8.47 -7.96 25.81
C HIS A 160 -8.38 -7.91 24.29
N PHE A 161 -7.80 -8.91 23.63
CA PHE A 161 -7.65 -8.94 22.17
C PHE A 161 -8.93 -9.36 21.45
N LYS A 162 -9.68 -10.32 22.01
CA LYS A 162 -10.87 -10.91 21.36
C LYS A 162 -11.92 -9.88 20.90
N PRO A 163 -12.24 -8.82 21.65
CA PRO A 163 -13.20 -7.79 21.20
C PRO A 163 -12.74 -6.95 19.99
N LEU A 164 -11.45 -6.96 19.67
CA LEU A 164 -10.89 -6.25 18.52
C LEU A 164 -11.10 -7.01 17.20
N MET A 165 -11.36 -8.32 17.30
CA MET A 165 -11.50 -9.19 16.14
C MET A 165 -12.89 -9.08 15.52
N LEU A 166 -12.98 -9.38 14.22
CA LEU A 166 -14.24 -9.58 13.52
C LEU A 166 -14.72 -11.03 13.71
N ILE A 167 -15.39 -11.30 14.83
CA ILE A 167 -15.95 -12.63 15.13
C ILE A 167 -17.46 -12.54 14.94
N ASN A 168 -17.99 -13.24 13.93
CA ASN A 168 -19.43 -13.30 13.64
C ASN A 168 -20.10 -11.91 13.53
N GLY A 169 -19.41 -10.94 12.93
CA GLY A 169 -19.95 -9.57 12.78
C GLY A 169 -19.91 -8.72 14.05
N SER A 170 -19.10 -9.08 15.04
CA SER A 170 -18.91 -8.31 16.30
C SER A 170 -18.48 -6.85 16.10
N ARG A 171 -17.98 -6.50 14.91
CA ARG A 171 -17.53 -5.16 14.54
C ARG A 171 -18.06 -4.80 13.16
N ASN A 172 -18.40 -3.53 12.96
CA ASN A 172 -18.72 -2.98 11.65
C ASN A 172 -17.43 -2.61 10.91
N ILE A 173 -17.21 -3.20 9.74
CA ILE A 173 -15.98 -3.01 8.95
C ILE A 173 -15.84 -1.56 8.46
N ASP A 174 -16.96 -0.89 8.17
CA ASP A 174 -16.97 0.45 7.59
C ASP A 174 -16.71 1.53 8.63
N THR A 175 -17.23 1.38 9.84
CA THR A 175 -17.19 2.41 10.89
C THR A 175 -16.23 2.11 12.05
N GLN A 176 -15.92 0.83 12.30
CA GLN A 176 -15.14 0.43 13.48
C GLN A 176 -13.81 -0.23 13.15
N GLY A 177 -13.63 -0.77 11.94
CA GLY A 177 -12.46 -1.59 11.60
C GLY A 177 -12.35 -2.85 12.45
N TYR A 178 -11.26 -3.60 12.32
CA TYR A 178 -11.02 -4.82 13.09
C TYR A 178 -9.54 -5.21 13.12
N VAL A 179 -9.20 -6.19 13.95
CA VAL A 179 -7.86 -6.81 14.00
C VAL A 179 -7.97 -8.28 13.60
N GLU A 180 -7.14 -8.71 12.65
CA GLU A 180 -7.05 -10.12 12.26
C GLU A 180 -6.49 -10.98 13.39
N SER A 181 -6.72 -12.30 13.33
CA SER A 181 -6.17 -13.26 14.29
C SER A 181 -4.64 -13.24 14.40
N VAL A 182 -3.94 -12.72 13.38
CA VAL A 182 -2.47 -12.54 13.36
C VAL A 182 -2.02 -11.20 13.94
N GLY A 183 -2.94 -10.35 14.41
CA GLY A 183 -2.65 -9.05 15.02
C GLY A 183 -2.57 -7.87 14.04
N ARG A 184 -2.85 -8.08 12.75
CA ARG A 184 -2.84 -7.00 11.76
C ARG A 184 -4.14 -6.20 11.87
N ILE A 185 -4.02 -4.90 12.06
CA ILE A 185 -5.13 -3.95 12.11
C ILE A 185 -5.61 -3.69 10.68
N PHE A 186 -6.92 -3.69 10.50
CA PHE A 186 -7.64 -3.20 9.34
C PHE A 186 -8.45 -1.98 9.77
N ALA A 187 -8.02 -0.79 9.34
CA ALA A 187 -8.73 0.44 9.64
C ALA A 187 -10.14 0.44 9.03
N GLU A 188 -11.03 1.20 9.66
CA GLU A 188 -12.40 1.40 9.20
C GLU A 188 -12.45 1.96 7.76
N GLN A 189 -13.35 1.44 6.92
CA GLN A 189 -13.38 1.81 5.49
C GLN A 189 -13.78 3.28 5.25
N PHE A 190 -14.51 3.90 6.18
CA PHE A 190 -14.80 5.33 6.09
C PHE A 190 -13.63 6.25 6.41
N ASN A 191 -12.55 5.75 7.01
CA ASN A 191 -11.32 6.52 7.19
C ASN A 191 -10.56 6.58 5.86
N GLN A 192 -11.02 7.47 4.98
CA GLN A 192 -10.49 7.60 3.62
C GLN A 192 -8.99 7.93 3.60
N ARG A 193 -8.45 8.60 4.64
CA ARG A 193 -7.02 8.89 4.73
C ARG A 193 -6.19 7.61 4.86
N LEU A 194 -6.56 6.70 5.77
CA LEU A 194 -5.89 5.41 5.89
C LEU A 194 -6.23 4.47 4.73
N GLN A 195 -7.48 4.46 4.27
CA GLN A 195 -7.92 3.62 3.14
C GLN A 195 -7.07 3.88 1.89
N LYS A 196 -6.75 5.14 1.61
CA LYS A 196 -5.98 5.58 0.44
C LYS A 196 -4.46 5.59 0.66
N ALA A 197 -3.99 5.63 1.90
CA ALA A 197 -2.57 5.57 2.24
C ALA A 197 -2.13 4.11 2.46
N ASP A 198 -2.47 3.55 3.62
CA ASP A 198 -2.37 2.14 3.95
C ASP A 198 -3.24 1.85 5.19
N HIS A 199 -4.27 1.02 5.01
CA HIS A 199 -5.22 0.67 6.06
C HIS A 199 -4.89 -0.65 6.76
N ARG A 200 -3.75 -1.27 6.46
CA ARG A 200 -3.37 -2.59 6.97
C ARG A 200 -2.00 -2.53 7.63
N PHE A 201 -1.96 -2.53 8.95
CA PHE A 201 -0.71 -2.31 9.68
C PHE A 201 -0.69 -3.00 11.04
N TYR A 202 0.48 -3.03 11.68
CA TYR A 202 0.62 -3.45 13.07
C TYR A 202 0.83 -2.21 13.94
N LEU A 203 0.22 -2.21 15.13
CA LEU A 203 0.46 -1.18 16.14
C LEU A 203 1.45 -1.72 17.17
N GLU A 204 2.36 -0.87 17.57
CA GLU A 204 3.43 -1.17 18.50
C GLU A 204 3.45 -0.14 19.62
N ALA A 205 3.60 -0.62 20.84
CA ALA A 205 3.72 0.17 22.06
C ALA A 205 5.06 -0.11 22.71
N SER A 206 5.87 0.92 22.90
CA SER A 206 7.02 0.87 23.80
C SER A 206 6.66 1.65 25.06
N THR A 207 6.53 0.95 26.17
CA THR A 207 5.99 1.53 27.41
C THR A 207 7.03 1.49 28.50
N GLN A 208 7.15 2.61 29.21
CA GLN A 208 7.96 2.74 30.41
C GLN A 208 7.08 3.19 31.56
N LYS A 209 7.32 2.64 32.74
CA LYS A 209 6.68 3.13 33.96
C LYS A 209 7.25 4.51 34.28
N PHE A 210 6.40 5.53 34.26
CA PHE A 210 6.79 6.93 34.43
C PHE A 210 6.73 7.35 35.90
N THR A 211 5.68 6.91 36.60
CA THR A 211 5.57 7.03 38.07
C THR A 211 5.04 5.72 38.66
N LYS A 212 4.79 5.67 39.98
CA LYS A 212 4.15 4.49 40.61
C LYS A 212 2.82 4.11 39.96
N GLU A 213 2.08 5.10 39.45
CA GLU A 213 0.71 4.97 38.95
C GLU A 213 0.53 5.42 37.49
N SER A 214 1.61 5.76 36.78
CA SER A 214 1.50 6.21 35.40
C SER A 214 2.51 5.56 34.48
N PHE A 215 2.08 5.42 33.23
CA PHE A 215 2.83 4.85 32.12
C PHE A 215 3.04 5.94 31.07
N HIS A 216 4.26 6.02 30.57
CA HIS A 216 4.59 6.77 29.36
C HIS A 216 4.73 5.76 28.23
N THR A 217 3.90 5.89 27.20
CA THR A 217 3.88 4.97 26.06
C THR A 217 4.18 5.70 24.76
N PHE A 218 5.14 5.16 24.02
CA PHE A 218 5.46 5.52 22.65
C PHE A 218 4.70 4.55 21.74
N TRP A 219 3.74 5.06 21.00
CA TRP A 219 3.00 4.34 19.98
C TRP A 219 3.67 4.50 18.64
N SER A 220 3.73 3.41 17.86
CA SER A 220 4.24 3.48 16.51
C SER A 220 3.52 2.53 15.56
N VAL A 221 3.43 2.96 14.31
CA VAL A 221 3.16 2.11 13.15
C VAL A 221 4.42 2.11 12.32
N ASN A 222 4.95 0.93 12.01
CA ASN A 222 6.07 0.73 11.10
C ASN A 222 5.69 -0.36 10.12
N ASN A 223 5.47 0.03 8.86
CA ASN A 223 5.02 -0.90 7.83
C ASN A 223 5.77 -0.68 6.53
N ARG A 224 5.87 -1.75 5.74
CA ARG A 224 6.51 -1.73 4.44
C ARG A 224 5.49 -1.32 3.38
N TYR A 225 5.79 -0.26 2.65
CA TYR A 225 5.06 0.14 1.45
C TYR A 225 5.69 -0.55 0.24
N ASP A 226 5.00 -1.55 -0.28
CA ASP A 226 5.37 -2.29 -1.48
C ASP A 226 4.13 -2.77 -2.26
N PHE A 227 4.40 -3.34 -3.44
CA PHE A 227 3.38 -3.87 -4.32
C PHE A 227 3.59 -5.37 -4.54
N GLU A 228 2.50 -6.08 -4.81
CA GLU A 228 2.53 -7.52 -5.00
C GLU A 228 3.06 -7.88 -6.41
N PRO A 229 4.10 -8.71 -6.53
CA PRO A 229 4.64 -9.10 -7.83
C PRO A 229 3.66 -10.00 -8.60
N PHE A 230 3.75 -9.99 -9.93
CA PHE A 230 2.94 -10.87 -10.79
C PHE A 230 3.03 -12.37 -10.43
N ALA A 231 4.14 -12.80 -9.82
CA ALA A 231 4.34 -14.19 -9.40
C ALA A 231 3.45 -14.62 -8.22
N LYS A 232 2.95 -13.68 -7.41
CA LYS A 232 2.06 -13.96 -6.26
C LYS A 232 0.59 -13.81 -6.60
N GLY A 233 0.28 -13.06 -7.66
CA GLY A 233 -1.07 -12.94 -8.20
C GLY A 233 -1.20 -11.73 -9.12
N ASP A 234 -2.34 -11.65 -9.80
CA ASP A 234 -2.73 -10.49 -10.62
C ASP A 234 -3.59 -9.53 -9.79
N LYS A 235 -3.07 -9.09 -8.64
CA LYS A 235 -3.76 -8.13 -7.78
C LYS A 235 -3.87 -6.78 -8.51
N ILE A 236 -5.06 -6.18 -8.46
CA ILE A 236 -5.37 -4.91 -9.12
C ILE A 236 -5.69 -3.86 -8.06
N THR A 237 -5.01 -2.72 -8.14
CA THR A 237 -5.38 -1.49 -7.45
C THR A 237 -6.40 -0.72 -8.29
N ASN A 238 -7.59 -0.54 -7.72
CA ASN A 238 -8.67 0.23 -8.34
C ASN A 238 -8.50 1.72 -8.01
N LEU A 239 -8.31 2.55 -9.03
CA LEU A 239 -8.17 4.00 -8.92
C LEU A 239 -9.47 4.67 -9.41
N PRO A 240 -10.43 4.96 -8.53
CA PRO A 240 -11.67 5.62 -8.93
C PRO A 240 -11.37 7.05 -9.38
N LEU A 241 -11.74 7.37 -10.62
CA LEU A 241 -11.56 8.71 -11.22
C LEU A 241 -12.90 9.48 -11.24
N SER A 242 -14.02 8.76 -11.31
CA SER A 242 -15.38 9.29 -11.16
C SER A 242 -16.31 8.22 -10.57
N ASN A 243 -17.59 8.55 -10.36
CA ASN A 243 -18.58 7.59 -9.85
C ASN A 243 -18.80 6.37 -10.76
N SER A 244 -18.44 6.46 -12.05
CA SER A 244 -18.67 5.39 -13.03
C SER A 244 -17.40 4.91 -13.72
N LYS A 245 -16.25 5.53 -13.47
CA LYS A 245 -14.97 5.24 -14.13
C LYS A 245 -13.87 4.97 -13.12
N THR A 246 -13.22 3.84 -13.30
CA THR A 246 -12.10 3.37 -12.49
C THR A 246 -10.96 2.98 -13.42
N LEU A 247 -9.76 3.50 -13.14
CA LEU A 247 -8.54 3.06 -13.79
C LEU A 247 -7.98 1.85 -13.01
N LEU A 248 -7.64 0.79 -13.72
CA LEU A 248 -7.16 -0.46 -13.13
C LEU A 248 -5.64 -0.50 -13.25
N LEU A 249 -4.94 -0.45 -12.11
CA LEU A 249 -3.49 -0.52 -12.05
C LEU A 249 -3.06 -1.86 -11.44
N PRO A 250 -2.44 -2.78 -12.21
CA PRO A 250 -1.91 -4.02 -11.66
C PRO A 250 -0.77 -3.78 -10.69
N ASP A 251 -0.86 -4.33 -9.47
CA ASP A 251 0.20 -4.23 -8.45
C ASP A 251 1.52 -4.79 -8.97
N GLY A 252 1.47 -5.84 -9.81
CA GLY A 252 2.68 -6.41 -10.42
C GLY A 252 3.39 -5.46 -11.37
N LEU A 253 2.67 -4.54 -12.04
CA LEU A 253 3.32 -3.52 -12.88
C LEU A 253 4.04 -2.50 -12.01
N SER A 254 3.39 -2.07 -10.92
CA SER A 254 3.99 -1.23 -9.90
C SER A 254 5.25 -1.87 -9.30
N GLU A 255 5.18 -3.12 -8.86
CA GLU A 255 6.34 -3.86 -8.35
C GLU A 255 7.47 -3.97 -9.39
N TYR A 256 7.14 -4.19 -10.66
CA TYR A 256 8.13 -4.26 -11.74
C TYR A 256 8.85 -2.92 -11.98
N MET A 257 8.26 -1.79 -11.59
CA MET A 257 8.97 -0.50 -11.60
C MET A 257 10.19 -0.51 -10.68
N ASP A 258 10.16 -1.28 -9.60
CA ASP A 258 11.34 -1.53 -8.76
C ASP A 258 12.22 -2.63 -9.36
N SER A 259 11.71 -3.85 -9.42
CA SER A 259 12.55 -5.03 -9.67
C SER A 259 13.04 -5.18 -11.11
N GLY A 260 12.36 -4.56 -12.07
CA GLY A 260 12.65 -4.67 -13.51
C GLY A 260 13.17 -3.38 -14.16
N LEU A 261 12.76 -2.21 -13.65
CA LEU A 261 13.04 -0.91 -14.29
C LEU A 261 13.89 0.04 -13.45
N ASP A 262 14.08 -0.22 -12.15
CA ASP A 262 14.82 0.64 -11.23
C ASP A 262 14.29 2.10 -11.15
N LEU A 263 12.99 2.28 -11.36
CA LEU A 263 12.32 3.60 -11.31
C LEU A 263 11.76 3.92 -9.92
N ALA A 264 11.51 2.89 -9.12
CA ALA A 264 10.88 3.00 -7.81
C ALA A 264 11.59 2.09 -6.81
N LYS A 265 11.37 2.33 -5.51
CA LYS A 265 11.88 1.46 -4.45
C LYS A 265 10.87 1.31 -3.33
N PRO A 266 10.56 0.09 -2.88
CA PRO A 266 9.78 -0.12 -1.66
C PRO A 266 10.53 0.45 -0.46
N PHE A 267 9.80 0.87 0.55
CA PHE A 267 10.36 1.52 1.72
C PHE A 267 9.50 1.26 2.95
N ASN A 268 10.08 1.43 4.14
CA ASN A 268 9.30 1.44 5.37
C ASN A 268 8.77 2.85 5.63
N TYR A 269 7.51 2.96 6.00
CA TYR A 269 6.96 4.19 6.54
C TYR A 269 6.69 4.06 8.04
N GLN A 270 6.82 5.16 8.75
CA GLN A 270 6.68 5.19 10.21
C GLN A 270 5.81 6.37 10.67
N ALA A 271 4.81 6.09 11.50
CA ALA A 271 4.06 7.10 12.24
C ALA A 271 4.26 6.87 13.74
N GLU A 272 4.54 7.92 14.51
CA GLU A 272 4.82 7.82 15.94
C GLU A 272 4.04 8.89 16.72
N TRP A 273 3.58 8.53 17.92
CA TRP A 273 3.00 9.47 18.88
C TRP A 273 3.16 8.97 20.30
N THR A 274 3.05 9.86 21.28
CA THR A 274 3.24 9.54 22.69
C THR A 274 2.00 9.82 23.51
N GLU A 275 1.83 9.05 24.58
CA GLU A 275 0.75 9.26 25.55
C GLU A 275 1.25 8.97 26.97
N ILE A 276 0.80 9.78 27.93
CA ILE A 276 0.91 9.50 29.35
C ILE A 276 -0.47 9.10 29.87
N TRP A 277 -0.56 7.95 30.52
CA TRP A 277 -1.83 7.42 31.03
C TRP A 277 -1.64 6.74 32.39
N LYS A 278 -2.75 6.53 33.11
CA LYS A 278 -2.80 5.88 34.43
C LYS A 278 -3.44 4.51 34.33
#